data_AF-A0A1F4JFG5-F1
#
_entry.id   AF-A0A1F4JFG5-F1
#
_cell.length_a   1.000
_cell.length_b   1.000
_cell.length_c   1.000
_cell.angle_alpha   90.00
_cell.angle_beta   90.00
_cell.angle_gamma   90.00
#
_symmetry.space_group_name_H-M   'P 1'
#
loop_
_entity.id
_entity.type
_entity.pdbx_description
1 polymer ?
#
loop_
_entity_poly.entity_id
_entity_poly.type
_entity_poly.pdbx_seq_one_letter_code
_entity_poly.pdbx_strand_id
1 'polypeptide(L)'
;MWLLEGLPGVGKSTMAAYLCELARQSGYAAKWYLEESHDHPVHSASLKGKRLDADFIEECLQSWSRFTEQCEKDETVHILEGSAFQSTVRFMMEEKRPAIAHYYQRFEEAVAPLNPRMVYLRPRDAVRHSQYVSMLRGNDWTAKVSGYLENTRHAKHEGLTGTNGMHKFWADYAALCDTLVARTKVPTKNVEFVPGDWRRHMAEANEFFELKAP
;
A
#
# COMPACT_ATOMS: atom_id res chain seq x y z
N MET A 1 0.19 10.90 10.72
CA MET A 1 0.66 9.69 10.00
C MET A 1 0.54 9.89 8.50
N TRP A 2 1.53 9.44 7.71
CA TRP A 2 1.47 9.46 6.24
C TRP A 2 1.44 8.04 5.69
N LEU A 3 0.61 7.83 4.67
CA LEU A 3 0.43 6.57 3.97
C LEU A 3 0.86 6.70 2.52
N LEU A 4 1.68 5.76 2.05
CA LEU A 4 2.13 5.68 0.67
C LEU A 4 1.59 4.39 0.07
N GLU A 5 0.59 4.51 -0.80
CA GLU A 5 -0.12 3.38 -1.37
C GLU A 5 -0.05 3.36 -2.89
N GLY A 6 -0.25 2.18 -3.48
CA GLY A 6 -0.15 1.99 -4.93
C GLY A 6 0.32 0.60 -5.33
N LEU A 7 0.32 0.35 -6.64
CA LEU A 7 0.71 -0.95 -7.23
C LEU A 7 2.16 -1.33 -6.94
N PRO A 8 2.55 -2.61 -7.10
CA PRO A 8 3.95 -2.99 -7.09
C PRO A 8 4.71 -2.22 -8.18
N GLY A 9 5.96 -1.81 -7.88
CA GLY A 9 6.83 -1.14 -8.85
C GLY A 9 6.55 0.35 -9.11
N VAL A 10 5.59 0.99 -8.43
CA VAL A 10 5.35 2.46 -8.55
C VAL A 10 6.30 3.32 -7.70
N GLY A 11 7.26 2.71 -6.99
CA GLY A 11 8.27 3.43 -6.21
C GLY A 11 7.86 3.85 -4.80
N LYS A 12 6.85 3.21 -4.18
CA LYS A 12 6.38 3.51 -2.81
C LYS A 12 7.51 3.63 -1.78
N SER A 13 8.34 2.60 -1.66
CA SER A 13 9.46 2.57 -0.71
C SER A 13 10.49 3.68 -0.99
N THR A 14 10.77 3.97 -2.26
CA THR A 14 11.66 5.09 -2.66
C THR A 14 11.04 6.44 -2.29
N MET A 15 9.74 6.64 -2.50
CA MET A 15 9.02 7.85 -2.11
C MET A 15 9.02 8.02 -0.59
N ALA A 16 8.72 6.95 0.15
CA ALA A 16 8.65 6.97 1.60
C ALA A 16 10.00 7.29 2.23
N ALA A 17 11.09 6.70 1.73
CA ALA A 17 12.45 7.02 2.14
C ALA A 17 12.78 8.51 1.90
N TYR A 18 12.45 9.02 0.71
CA TYR A 18 12.67 10.43 0.37
C TYR A 18 11.88 11.39 1.27
N LEU A 19 10.58 11.16 1.43
CA LEU A 19 9.72 12.02 2.26
C LEU A 19 10.14 11.99 3.73
N CYS A 20 10.60 10.84 4.23
CA CYS A 20 11.13 10.72 5.59
C CYS A 20 12.36 11.61 5.79
N GLU A 21 13.30 11.56 4.84
CA GLU A 21 14.50 12.40 4.89
C GLU A 21 14.15 13.89 4.75
N LEU A 22 13.27 14.23 3.81
CA LEU A 22 12.84 15.61 3.59
C LEU A 22 12.10 16.19 4.80
N ALA A 23 11.26 15.38 5.46
CA ALA A 23 10.58 15.78 6.69
C ALA A 23 11.58 16.09 7.81
N ARG A 24 12.62 15.26 7.97
CA ARG A 24 13.70 15.50 8.94
C ARG A 24 14.46 16.79 8.63
N GLN A 25 14.79 17.02 7.36
CA GLN A 25 15.44 18.25 6.91
C GLN A 25 14.55 19.49 7.13
N SER A 26 13.24 19.33 7.06
CA SER A 26 12.25 20.37 7.35
C SER A 26 12.01 20.59 8.85
N GLY A 27 12.70 19.88 9.73
CA GLY A 27 12.62 20.03 11.18
C GLY A 27 11.62 19.13 11.90
N TYR A 28 10.98 18.19 11.20
CA TYR A 28 10.08 17.21 11.81
C TYR A 28 10.84 16.00 12.34
N ALA A 29 10.42 15.45 13.49
CA ALA A 29 10.72 14.06 13.80
C ALA A 29 9.96 13.18 12.78
N ALA A 30 10.64 12.27 12.09
CA ALA A 30 10.00 11.38 11.12
C ALA A 30 10.60 9.97 11.17
N LYS A 31 9.73 8.96 11.01
CA LYS A 31 10.09 7.54 10.98
C LYS A 31 9.37 6.83 9.84
N TRP A 32 10.15 6.15 9.00
CA TRP A 32 9.64 5.30 7.93
C TRP A 32 9.57 3.85 8.39
N TYR A 33 8.45 3.20 8.10
CA TYR A 33 8.21 1.77 8.27
C TYR A 33 8.12 1.10 6.90
N LEU A 34 9.14 0.30 6.59
CA LEU A 34 9.24 -0.46 5.34
C LEU A 34 8.27 -1.65 5.37
N GLU A 35 7.45 -1.82 4.33
CA GLU A 35 6.38 -2.83 4.28
C GLU A 35 6.92 -4.22 4.63
N GLU A 36 8.08 -4.58 4.11
CA GLU A 36 8.68 -5.92 4.22
C GLU A 36 9.46 -6.17 5.52
N SER A 37 9.57 -5.18 6.42
CA SER A 37 10.29 -5.35 7.69
C SER A 37 9.69 -6.44 8.58
N HIS A 38 10.55 -7.22 9.23
CA HIS A 38 10.15 -8.31 10.12
C HIS A 38 9.39 -7.81 11.35
N ASP A 39 9.85 -6.69 11.90
CA ASP A 39 9.36 -6.00 13.09
C ASP A 39 8.36 -4.88 12.77
N HIS A 40 7.70 -4.94 11.59
CA HIS A 40 6.74 -3.92 11.19
C HIS A 40 5.59 -3.80 12.21
N PRO A 41 5.27 -2.59 12.71
CA PRO A 41 4.41 -2.42 13.88
C PRO A 41 2.96 -2.82 13.65
N VAL A 42 2.50 -2.75 12.40
CA VAL A 42 1.12 -3.12 12.01
C VAL A 42 1.06 -4.42 11.21
N HIS A 43 2.20 -4.91 10.69
CA HIS A 43 2.29 -6.09 9.79
C HIS A 43 3.47 -6.99 10.15
N SER A 44 3.55 -7.39 11.41
CA SER A 44 4.60 -8.31 11.85
C SER A 44 4.65 -9.58 11.00
N ALA A 45 5.81 -10.22 10.93
CA ALA A 45 5.96 -11.48 10.19
C ALA A 45 4.94 -12.56 10.63
N SER A 46 4.57 -12.57 11.92
CA SER A 46 3.52 -13.44 12.46
C SER A 46 2.16 -13.20 11.79
N LEU A 47 1.72 -11.94 11.72
CA LEU A 47 0.45 -11.57 11.10
C LEU A 47 0.41 -11.90 9.59
N LYS A 48 1.53 -11.68 8.88
CA LYS A 48 1.65 -12.08 7.47
C LYS A 48 1.58 -13.60 7.26
N GLY A 49 2.04 -14.37 8.25
CA GLY A 49 1.90 -15.82 8.29
C GLY A 49 0.45 -16.29 8.38
N LYS A 50 -0.40 -15.52 9.07
CA LYS A 50 -1.83 -15.78 9.29
C LYS A 50 -2.76 -15.21 8.23
N ARG A 51 -2.24 -14.76 7.08
CA ARG A 51 -3.06 -14.11 6.03
C ARG A 51 -4.23 -14.97 5.48
N LEU A 52 -4.18 -16.28 5.68
CA LEU A 52 -5.22 -17.23 5.30
C LEU A 52 -6.22 -17.53 6.43
N ASP A 53 -5.94 -17.09 7.65
CA ASP A 53 -6.71 -17.45 8.85
C ASP A 53 -8.00 -16.63 8.93
N ALA A 54 -9.03 -17.16 9.59
CA ALA A 54 -10.35 -16.51 9.64
C ALA A 54 -10.32 -15.16 10.39
N ASP A 55 -9.42 -15.03 11.38
CA ASP A 55 -9.25 -13.89 12.26
C ASP A 55 -8.31 -12.80 11.71
N PHE A 56 -7.67 -13.01 10.56
CA PHE A 56 -6.73 -12.08 9.94
C PHE A 56 -7.21 -10.61 9.94
N ILE A 57 -8.48 -10.38 9.61
CA ILE A 57 -9.08 -9.03 9.58
C ILE A 57 -9.04 -8.37 10.95
N GLU A 58 -9.46 -9.09 11.99
CA GLU A 58 -9.48 -8.56 13.36
C GLU A 58 -8.07 -8.39 13.90
N GLU A 59 -7.13 -9.29 13.58
CA GLU A 59 -5.73 -9.13 13.97
C GLU A 59 -5.08 -7.90 13.29
N CYS A 60 -5.40 -7.64 12.02
CA CYS A 60 -4.98 -6.41 11.35
C CYS A 60 -5.53 -5.17 12.06
N LEU A 61 -6.83 -5.16 12.40
CA LEU A 61 -7.44 -4.02 13.09
C LEU A 61 -6.85 -3.82 14.49
N GLN A 62 -6.65 -4.88 15.26
CA GLN A 62 -5.98 -4.80 16.57
C GLN A 62 -4.54 -4.31 16.46
N SER A 63 -3.83 -4.64 15.37
CA SER A 63 -2.48 -4.15 15.12
C SER A 63 -2.48 -2.66 14.80
N TRP A 64 -3.44 -2.18 14.00
CA TRP A 64 -3.65 -0.75 13.77
C TRP A 64 -4.03 0.01 15.04
N SER A 65 -4.96 -0.50 15.85
CA SER A 65 -5.35 0.13 17.12
C SER A 65 -4.16 0.27 18.07
N ARG A 66 -3.38 -0.80 18.25
CA ARG A 66 -2.16 -0.75 19.10
C ARG A 66 -1.13 0.25 18.57
N PHE A 67 -0.94 0.30 17.25
CA PHE A 67 -0.04 1.28 16.65
C PHE A 67 -0.53 2.72 16.88
N THR A 68 -1.83 2.98 16.71
CA THR A 68 -2.44 4.28 17.02
C THR A 68 -2.22 4.66 18.48
N GLU A 69 -2.52 3.78 19.43
CA GLU A 69 -2.32 4.04 20.86
C GLU A 69 -0.86 4.38 21.21
N GLN A 70 0.09 3.71 20.56
CA GLN A 70 1.53 3.97 20.76
C GLN A 70 1.97 5.32 20.19
N CYS A 71 1.40 5.73 19.06
CA CYS A 71 1.80 6.92 18.32
C CYS A 71 0.99 8.17 18.68
N GLU A 72 -0.15 8.06 19.37
CA GLU A 72 -1.05 9.20 19.64
C GLU A 72 -0.38 10.31 20.45
N LYS A 73 0.58 9.97 21.32
CA LYS A 73 1.34 10.92 22.14
C LYS A 73 2.70 11.29 21.53
N ASP A 74 3.01 10.76 20.35
CA ASP A 74 4.26 10.99 19.64
C ASP A 74 4.06 12.10 18.59
N GLU A 75 4.93 13.12 18.61
CA GLU A 75 4.93 14.18 17.60
C GLU A 75 5.64 13.75 16.29
N THR A 76 6.14 12.51 16.24
CA THR A 76 6.79 11.92 15.07
C THR A 76 5.83 11.73 13.91
N VAL A 77 6.25 12.18 12.73
CA VAL A 77 5.61 11.80 11.46
C VAL A 77 5.93 10.33 11.16
N HIS A 78 4.96 9.47 11.43
CA HIS A 78 5.02 8.06 11.04
C HIS A 78 4.62 7.86 9.58
N ILE A 79 5.55 7.35 8.77
CA ILE A 79 5.38 7.13 7.33
C ILE A 79 5.33 5.63 7.06
N LEU A 80 4.20 5.13 6.59
CA LEU A 80 4.00 3.72 6.26
C LEU A 80 3.74 3.57 4.77
N GLU A 81 4.31 2.53 4.16
CA GLU A 81 4.12 2.24 2.75
C GLU A 81 3.56 0.83 2.55
N GLY A 82 2.64 0.68 1.59
CA GLY A 82 1.97 -0.59 1.29
C GLY A 82 1.14 -1.18 2.44
N SER A 83 1.00 -0.48 3.57
CA SER A 83 0.46 -1.06 4.79
C SER A 83 -1.06 -1.08 4.81
N ALA A 84 -1.73 -0.08 4.24
CA ALA A 84 -3.17 -0.03 4.17
C ALA A 84 -3.73 -0.83 2.98
N PHE A 85 -2.97 -1.01 1.90
CA PHE A 85 -3.42 -1.79 0.74
C PHE A 85 -2.60 -3.06 0.45
N GLN A 86 -1.27 -3.03 0.31
CA GLN A 86 -0.48 -4.18 -0.18
C GLN A 86 -0.36 -5.32 0.82
N SER A 87 -0.24 -4.99 2.11
CA SER A 87 -0.10 -5.97 3.19
C SER A 87 -1.44 -6.34 3.88
N THR A 88 -2.57 -5.81 3.39
CA THR A 88 -3.91 -6.10 3.94
C THR A 88 -4.95 -6.34 2.84
N VAL A 89 -5.42 -5.27 2.18
CA VAL A 89 -6.47 -5.33 1.15
C VAL A 89 -6.11 -6.30 0.03
N ARG A 90 -4.84 -6.36 -0.38
CA ARG A 90 -4.38 -7.35 -1.36
C ARG A 90 -4.61 -8.77 -0.85
N PHE A 91 -4.18 -9.11 0.35
CA PHE A 91 -4.38 -10.46 0.90
C PHE A 91 -5.86 -10.79 1.10
N MET A 92 -6.68 -9.81 1.49
CA MET A 92 -8.13 -10.00 1.55
C MET A 92 -8.72 -10.27 0.16
N MET A 93 -8.25 -9.57 -0.87
CA MET A 93 -8.64 -9.81 -2.25
C MET A 93 -8.17 -11.17 -2.74
N GLU A 94 -6.91 -11.56 -2.52
CA GLU A 94 -6.36 -12.88 -2.89
C GLU A 94 -7.26 -14.02 -2.40
N GLU A 95 -7.79 -13.90 -1.19
CA GLU A 95 -8.67 -14.90 -0.56
C GLU A 95 -10.18 -14.67 -0.84
N LYS A 96 -10.56 -13.72 -1.70
CA LYS A 96 -11.95 -13.26 -1.93
C LYS A 96 -12.73 -13.06 -0.62
N ARG A 97 -12.09 -12.46 0.39
CA ARG A 97 -12.77 -12.19 1.66
C ARG A 97 -13.91 -11.19 1.44
N PRO A 98 -15.10 -11.43 2.01
CA PRO A 98 -16.17 -10.46 1.97
C PRO A 98 -15.77 -9.20 2.76
N ALA A 99 -16.50 -8.11 2.53
CA ALA A 99 -16.48 -6.94 3.39
C ALA A 99 -15.13 -6.15 3.45
N ILE A 100 -14.32 -6.18 2.38
CA ILE A 100 -13.10 -5.34 2.28
C ILE A 100 -13.39 -3.86 2.56
N ALA A 101 -14.50 -3.33 2.03
CA ALA A 101 -14.90 -1.94 2.27
C ALA A 101 -15.23 -1.67 3.75
N HIS A 102 -15.87 -2.62 4.44
CA HIS A 102 -16.17 -2.49 5.87
C HIS A 102 -14.90 -2.59 6.73
N TYR A 103 -13.98 -3.49 6.39
CA TYR A 103 -12.65 -3.51 7.00
C TYR A 103 -11.94 -2.16 6.82
N TYR A 104 -11.93 -1.62 5.60
CA TYR A 104 -11.25 -0.36 5.32
C TYR A 104 -11.84 0.80 6.13
N GLN A 105 -13.18 0.87 6.24
CA GLN A 105 -13.83 1.84 7.12
C GLN A 105 -13.37 1.72 8.59
N ARG A 106 -13.32 0.50 9.13
CA ARG A 106 -12.84 0.27 10.51
C ARG A 106 -11.35 0.60 10.67
N PHE A 107 -10.54 0.36 9.64
CA PHE A 107 -9.16 0.82 9.60
C PHE A 107 -9.09 2.36 9.69
N GLU A 108 -9.88 3.08 8.89
CA GLU A 108 -9.92 4.56 8.92
C GLU A 108 -10.31 5.08 10.31
N GLU A 109 -11.30 4.46 10.94
CA GLU A 109 -11.71 4.78 12.31
C GLU A 109 -10.57 4.52 13.32
N ALA A 110 -9.87 3.40 13.21
CA ALA A 110 -8.77 3.04 14.09
C ALA A 110 -7.56 3.98 13.97
N VAL A 111 -7.30 4.55 12.79
CA VAL A 111 -6.15 5.45 12.57
C VAL A 111 -6.50 6.93 12.59
N ALA A 112 -7.79 7.29 12.70
CA ALA A 112 -8.25 8.67 12.72
C ALA A 112 -7.52 9.57 13.74
N PRO A 113 -7.21 9.12 14.98
CA PRO A 113 -6.46 9.93 15.96
C PRO A 113 -5.08 10.39 15.46
N LEU A 114 -4.45 9.64 14.54
CA LEU A 114 -3.14 9.97 13.99
C LEU A 114 -3.18 10.99 12.85
N ASN A 115 -4.35 11.56 12.53
CA ASN A 115 -4.59 12.47 11.41
C ASN A 115 -3.93 11.96 10.11
N PRO A 116 -4.39 10.79 9.59
CA PRO A 116 -3.76 10.15 8.44
C PRO A 116 -3.88 11.03 7.19
N ARG A 117 -2.85 11.01 6.36
CA ARG A 117 -2.86 11.60 5.01
C ARG A 117 -2.23 10.60 4.04
N MET A 118 -2.79 10.46 2.85
CA MET A 118 -2.38 9.42 1.90
C MET A 118 -1.92 10.01 0.56
N VAL A 119 -0.80 9.51 0.03
CA VAL A 119 -0.48 9.62 -1.39
C VAL A 119 -0.75 8.27 -2.04
N TYR A 120 -1.58 8.28 -3.07
CA TYR A 120 -1.90 7.11 -3.87
C TYR A 120 -1.24 7.22 -5.25
N LEU A 121 -0.21 6.40 -5.47
CA LEU A 121 0.55 6.32 -6.71
C LEU A 121 -0.15 5.36 -7.68
N ARG A 122 -0.80 5.92 -8.70
CA ARG A 122 -1.68 5.18 -9.60
C ARG A 122 -1.24 5.38 -11.06
N PRO A 123 -0.68 4.36 -11.74
CA PRO A 123 -0.46 4.46 -13.19
C PRO A 123 -1.81 4.58 -13.89
N ARG A 124 -1.88 5.22 -15.06
CA ARG A 124 -3.14 5.30 -15.82
C ARG A 124 -3.69 3.94 -16.24
N ASP A 125 -2.81 3.05 -16.66
CA ASP A 125 -3.13 1.68 -17.09
C ASP A 125 -2.38 0.68 -16.21
N ALA A 126 -3.13 -0.05 -15.38
CA ALA A 126 -2.58 -1.01 -14.44
C ALA A 126 -2.05 -2.28 -15.13
N VAL A 127 -2.65 -2.71 -16.24
CA VAL A 127 -2.20 -3.88 -17.01
C VAL A 127 -0.85 -3.56 -17.64
N ARG A 128 -0.77 -2.42 -18.34
CA ARG A 128 0.46 -1.97 -18.98
C ARG A 128 1.57 -1.71 -17.97
N HIS A 129 1.23 -1.15 -16.81
CA HIS A 129 2.20 -1.00 -15.72
C HIS A 129 2.69 -2.36 -15.19
N SER A 130 1.81 -3.33 -15.00
CA SER A 130 2.20 -4.68 -14.57
C SER A 130 3.13 -5.35 -15.58
N GLN A 131 2.86 -5.20 -16.88
CA GLN A 131 3.75 -5.67 -17.95
C GLN A 131 5.11 -4.97 -17.89
N TYR A 132 5.14 -3.65 -17.69
CA TYR A 132 6.37 -2.88 -17.51
C TYR A 132 7.20 -3.39 -16.31
N VAL A 133 6.55 -3.63 -15.17
CA VAL A 133 7.22 -4.17 -13.97
C VAL A 133 7.79 -5.56 -14.23
N SER A 134 7.06 -6.42 -14.95
CA SER A 134 7.58 -7.73 -15.36
C SER A 134 8.83 -7.63 -16.21
N MET A 135 8.86 -6.72 -17.20
CA MET A 135 10.06 -6.50 -18.01
C MET A 135 11.24 -6.01 -17.18
N LEU A 136 10.99 -5.09 -16.23
CA LEU A 136 12.04 -4.54 -15.36
C LEU A 136 12.59 -5.57 -14.35
N ARG A 137 11.73 -6.44 -13.83
CA ARG A 137 12.08 -7.44 -12.80
C ARG A 137 12.56 -8.77 -13.37
N GLY A 138 12.34 -9.01 -14.66
CA GLY A 138 12.77 -10.21 -15.36
C GLY A 138 11.85 -11.42 -15.21
N ASN A 139 12.21 -12.49 -15.93
CA ASN A 139 11.38 -13.68 -16.08
C ASN A 139 11.23 -14.48 -14.78
N ASP A 140 12.30 -14.64 -14.00
CA ASP A 140 12.26 -15.43 -12.76
C ASP A 140 11.28 -14.84 -11.74
N TRP A 141 11.35 -13.52 -11.55
CA TRP A 141 10.40 -12.81 -10.69
C TRP A 141 8.98 -12.92 -11.23
N THR A 142 8.80 -12.72 -12.54
CA THR A 142 7.48 -12.78 -13.18
C THR A 142 6.85 -14.17 -13.03
N ALA A 143 7.61 -15.24 -13.28
CA ALA A 143 7.14 -16.62 -13.14
C ALA A 143 6.79 -16.95 -11.69
N LYS A 144 7.61 -16.51 -10.73
CA LYS A 144 7.34 -16.69 -9.29
C LYS A 144 6.03 -16.01 -8.88
N VAL A 145 5.83 -14.75 -9.28
CA VAL A 145 4.64 -13.99 -8.89
C VAL A 145 3.39 -14.49 -9.60
N SER A 146 3.47 -14.84 -10.90
CA SER A 146 2.33 -15.41 -11.61
C SER A 146 1.94 -16.77 -11.04
N GLY A 147 2.92 -17.65 -10.76
CA GLY A 147 2.69 -18.96 -10.17
C GLY A 147 2.12 -18.88 -8.75
N TYR A 148 2.50 -17.86 -7.97
CA TYR A 148 1.86 -17.57 -6.69
C TYR A 148 0.41 -17.13 -6.88
N LEU A 149 0.17 -16.10 -7.70
CA LEU A 149 -1.13 -15.45 -7.82
C LEU A 149 -2.19 -16.36 -8.46
N GLU A 150 -1.85 -17.18 -9.45
CA GLU A 150 -2.80 -18.11 -10.08
C GLU A 150 -3.39 -19.15 -9.11
N ASN A 151 -2.72 -19.37 -7.97
CA ASN A 151 -3.17 -20.30 -6.95
C ASN A 151 -4.11 -19.68 -5.90
N THR A 152 -4.26 -18.35 -5.88
CA THR A 152 -5.15 -17.61 -4.98
C THR A 152 -6.63 -17.90 -5.30
N ARG A 153 -7.52 -17.73 -4.32
CA ARG A 153 -8.96 -17.94 -4.52
C ARG A 153 -9.54 -16.98 -5.56
N HIS A 154 -9.10 -15.73 -5.56
CA HIS A 154 -9.52 -14.73 -6.54
C HIS A 154 -9.12 -15.13 -7.95
N ALA A 155 -7.85 -15.45 -8.18
CA ALA A 155 -7.39 -15.84 -9.51
C ALA A 155 -8.14 -17.07 -10.04
N LYS A 156 -8.33 -18.09 -9.21
CA LYS A 156 -9.10 -19.30 -9.59
C LYS A 156 -10.54 -18.98 -9.95
N HIS A 157 -11.21 -18.13 -9.16
CA HIS A 157 -12.58 -17.73 -9.44
C HIS A 157 -12.70 -16.92 -10.75
N GLU A 158 -11.78 -15.99 -10.98
CA GLU A 158 -11.79 -15.12 -12.17
C GLU A 158 -11.13 -15.77 -13.40
N GLY A 159 -10.68 -17.04 -13.31
CA GLY A 159 -10.03 -17.75 -14.40
C GLY A 159 -8.66 -17.18 -14.80
N LEU A 160 -7.96 -16.53 -13.88
CA LEU A 160 -6.68 -15.87 -14.13
C LEU A 160 -5.52 -16.86 -13.99
N THR A 161 -4.83 -17.13 -15.09
CA THR A 161 -3.70 -18.08 -15.14
C THR A 161 -2.45 -17.47 -15.77
N GLY A 162 -1.27 -17.91 -15.31
CA GLY A 162 0.02 -17.48 -15.83
C GLY A 162 0.22 -15.96 -15.80
N THR A 163 1.13 -15.47 -16.64
CA THR A 163 1.55 -14.07 -16.67
C THR A 163 0.42 -13.11 -17.07
N ASN A 164 -0.44 -13.49 -18.02
CA ASN A 164 -1.60 -12.68 -18.40
C ASN A 164 -2.61 -12.57 -17.25
N GLY A 165 -2.86 -13.68 -16.55
CA GLY A 165 -3.67 -13.70 -15.34
C GLY A 165 -3.11 -12.80 -14.25
N MET A 166 -1.78 -12.81 -14.05
CA MET A 166 -1.09 -11.93 -13.12
C MET A 166 -1.30 -10.44 -13.45
N HIS A 167 -1.19 -10.03 -14.72
CA HIS A 167 -1.41 -8.64 -15.12
C HIS A 167 -2.86 -8.20 -14.87
N LYS A 168 -3.82 -9.06 -15.17
CA LYS A 168 -5.23 -8.82 -14.89
C LYS A 168 -5.52 -8.78 -13.38
N PHE A 169 -4.89 -9.64 -12.58
CA PHE A 169 -4.99 -9.60 -11.13
C PHE A 169 -4.60 -8.23 -10.57
N TRP A 170 -3.46 -7.68 -11.01
CA TRP A 170 -3.01 -6.36 -10.55
C TRP A 170 -3.93 -5.23 -11.03
N ALA A 171 -4.58 -5.38 -12.18
CA ALA A 171 -5.59 -4.44 -12.64
C ALA A 171 -6.88 -4.51 -11.81
N ASP A 172 -7.33 -5.71 -11.43
CA ASP A 172 -8.47 -5.90 -10.52
C ASP A 172 -8.18 -5.31 -9.14
N TYR A 173 -6.96 -5.52 -8.64
CA TYR A 173 -6.50 -4.94 -7.40
C TYR A 173 -6.43 -3.41 -7.46
N ALA A 174 -5.93 -2.84 -8.57
CA ALA A 174 -5.95 -1.40 -8.79
C ALA A 174 -7.39 -0.85 -8.76
N ALA A 175 -8.32 -1.50 -9.45
CA ALA A 175 -9.72 -1.10 -9.49
C ALA A 175 -10.36 -1.16 -8.08
N LEU A 176 -10.08 -2.22 -7.32
CA LEU A 176 -10.52 -2.32 -5.93
C LEU A 176 -9.98 -1.15 -5.10
N CYS A 177 -8.68 -0.86 -5.16
CA CYS A 177 -8.08 0.29 -4.47
C CYS A 177 -8.71 1.61 -4.91
N ASP A 178 -8.94 1.81 -6.21
CA ASP A 178 -9.62 3.01 -6.75
C ASP A 178 -11.00 3.18 -6.09
N THR A 179 -11.76 2.10 -5.88
CA THR A 179 -13.07 2.19 -5.19
C THR A 179 -12.97 2.56 -3.71
N LEU A 180 -11.91 2.13 -3.02
CA LEU A 180 -11.67 2.48 -1.62
C LEU A 180 -11.23 3.94 -1.51
N VAL A 181 -10.30 4.37 -2.37
CA VAL A 181 -9.84 5.76 -2.46
C VAL A 181 -10.97 6.72 -2.81
N ALA A 182 -11.91 6.33 -3.68
CA ALA A 182 -13.04 7.18 -4.03
C ALA A 182 -14.01 7.44 -2.85
N ARG A 183 -13.95 6.62 -1.79
CA ARG A 183 -14.87 6.67 -0.63
C ARG A 183 -14.16 6.98 0.69
N THR A 184 -12.83 7.11 0.67
CA THR A 184 -12.02 7.30 1.86
C THR A 184 -12.29 8.65 2.52
N LYS A 185 -12.26 8.67 3.85
CA LYS A 185 -12.24 9.88 4.67
C LYS A 185 -10.83 10.43 4.87
N VAL A 186 -9.80 9.62 4.58
CA VAL A 186 -8.40 10.03 4.68
C VAL A 186 -8.09 11.03 3.56
N PRO A 187 -7.63 12.26 3.87
CA PRO A 187 -7.17 13.20 2.84
C PRO A 187 -6.16 12.51 1.91
N THR A 188 -6.49 12.44 0.62
CA THR A 188 -5.73 11.65 -0.36
C THR A 188 -5.31 12.49 -1.56
N LYS A 189 -4.02 12.47 -1.86
CA LYS A 189 -3.48 12.97 -3.13
C LYS A 189 -3.29 11.79 -4.09
N ASN A 190 -4.09 11.78 -5.15
CA ASN A 190 -3.87 10.89 -6.28
C ASN A 190 -2.74 11.45 -7.14
N VAL A 191 -1.66 10.69 -7.27
CA VAL A 191 -0.53 11.02 -8.15
C VAL A 191 -0.53 10.03 -9.30
N GLU A 192 -0.76 10.54 -10.51
CA GLU A 192 -0.63 9.70 -11.71
C GLU A 192 0.83 9.25 -11.84
N PHE A 193 1.08 7.94 -11.74
CA PHE A 193 2.41 7.39 -11.87
C PHE A 193 2.79 7.21 -13.35
N VAL A 194 3.85 7.91 -13.76
CA VAL A 194 4.47 7.85 -15.08
C VAL A 194 5.92 7.38 -14.94
N PRO A 195 6.30 6.21 -15.47
CA PRO A 195 7.67 5.71 -15.38
C PRO A 195 8.72 6.75 -15.81
N GLY A 196 9.73 6.97 -14.97
CA GLY A 196 10.82 7.92 -15.22
C GLY A 196 10.55 9.36 -14.78
N ASP A 197 9.30 9.76 -14.54
CA ASP A 197 8.95 11.14 -14.15
C ASP A 197 9.00 11.35 -12.62
N TRP A 198 10.11 10.93 -12.03
CA TRP A 198 10.25 10.85 -10.57
C TRP A 198 10.18 12.22 -9.90
N ARG A 199 10.74 13.24 -10.56
CA ARG A 199 10.73 14.62 -10.09
C ARG A 199 9.31 15.15 -9.94
N ARG A 200 8.41 14.91 -10.90
CA ARG A 200 7.01 15.35 -10.80
C ARG A 200 6.29 14.63 -9.66
N HIS A 201 6.43 13.31 -9.56
CA HIS A 201 5.75 12.55 -8.51
C HIS A 201 6.18 13.00 -7.10
N MET A 202 7.49 13.24 -6.92
CA MET A 202 8.04 13.75 -5.67
C MET A 202 7.54 15.17 -5.37
N ALA A 203 7.50 16.05 -6.37
CA ALA A 203 7.01 17.41 -6.20
C ALA A 203 5.52 17.42 -5.77
N GLU A 204 4.68 16.60 -6.39
CA GLU A 204 3.26 16.49 -6.04
C GLU A 204 3.05 15.91 -4.62
N ALA A 205 3.84 14.91 -4.23
CA ALA A 205 3.79 14.36 -2.88
C ALA A 205 4.30 15.37 -1.83
N ASN A 206 5.37 16.10 -2.16
CA ASN A 206 5.96 17.13 -1.32
C ASN A 206 4.98 18.29 -1.07
N GLU A 207 4.41 18.83 -2.14
CA GLU A 207 3.39 19.88 -2.07
C GLU A 207 2.20 19.42 -1.21
N PHE A 208 1.75 18.18 -1.42
CA PHE A 208 0.68 17.63 -0.60
C PHE A 208 1.09 17.59 0.87
N PHE A 209 2.22 17.02 1.25
CA PHE A 209 2.63 16.96 2.66
C PHE A 209 3.14 18.28 3.24
N GLU A 210 3.14 19.37 2.47
CA GLU A 210 3.55 20.72 2.87
C GLU A 210 4.99 20.79 3.40
N LEU A 211 5.90 19.95 2.88
CA LEU A 211 7.31 20.02 3.27
C LEU A 211 8.01 21.11 2.48
N LYS A 212 8.96 21.77 3.15
CA LYS A 212 9.76 22.80 2.51
C LYS A 212 10.71 22.09 1.55
N ALA A 213 10.67 22.46 0.28
CA ALA A 213 11.73 22.08 -0.63
C ALA A 213 13.06 22.62 -0.07
N PRO A 214 14.16 21.85 -0.15
CA PRO A 214 15.47 22.34 0.25
C PRO A 214 15.91 23.53 -0.60
#